data_AF-A0A1H7VRJ0-F1
#
_entry.id   AF-A0A1H7VRJ0-F1
#
_cell.length_a   1.000
_cell.length_b   1.000
_cell.length_c   1.000
_cell.angle_alpha   90.00
_cell.angle_beta   90.00
_cell.angle_gamma   90.00
#
_symmetry.space_group_name_H-M   'P 1'
#
loop_
_entity.id
_entity.type
_entity.pdbx_description
1 polymer ?
#
loop_
_entity_poly.entity_id
_entity_poly.type
_entity_poly.pdbx_seq_one_letter_code
_entity_poly.pdbx_strand_id
1 'polypeptide(L)'
;MADEIEIKEIDFRYAPEITAIHRAIMKGNISDSWMQSIELHLRKQDVVGYVAIKDGQVTGYIIGEIKGPSFGLEKSGWIIALESHPNYMGSGIGKALVESIFKYFKQKGVKDIYTALRWDAVDMVSFFISAGFNRSDFINLEKHLDDAVPE
;
A
#
# COMPACT_ATOMS: atom_id res chain seq x y z
N MET A 1 10.61 -1.26 28.00
CA MET A 1 9.31 -1.90 27.69
C MET A 1 9.27 -1.96 26.17
N ALA A 2 9.08 -3.13 25.57
CA ALA A 2 9.24 -3.27 24.13
C ALA A 2 8.22 -2.38 23.41
N ASP A 3 8.69 -1.61 22.43
CA ASP A 3 7.87 -0.74 21.58
C ASP A 3 6.84 -1.58 20.81
N GLU A 4 5.66 -1.76 21.38
CA GLU A 4 4.59 -2.53 20.76
C GLU A 4 4.00 -1.75 19.59
N ILE A 5 3.98 -2.36 18.41
CA ILE A 5 3.35 -1.80 17.21
C ILE A 5 1.88 -2.23 17.23
N GLU A 6 0.98 -1.28 17.38
CA GLU A 6 -0.45 -1.50 17.28
C GLU A 6 -0.90 -1.35 15.83
N ILE A 7 -1.70 -2.29 15.32
CA ILE A 7 -2.28 -2.21 13.97
C ILE A 7 -3.78 -1.91 14.06
N LYS A 8 -4.24 -0.90 13.33
CA LYS A 8 -5.65 -0.53 13.20
C LYS A 8 -6.06 -0.43 11.74
N GLU A 9 -7.31 -0.77 11.43
CA GLU A 9 -7.89 -0.50 10.12
C GLU A 9 -7.94 1.02 9.89
N ILE A 10 -7.68 1.45 8.65
CA ILE A 10 -7.72 2.88 8.32
C ILE A 10 -9.14 3.40 8.47
N ASP A 11 -9.22 4.55 9.14
CA ASP A 11 -10.40 5.39 9.31
C ASP A 11 -10.03 6.79 8.79
N PHE A 12 -11.01 7.55 8.30
CA PHE A 12 -10.79 8.91 7.78
C PHE A 12 -10.10 9.85 8.78
N ARG A 13 -10.21 9.57 10.09
CA ARG A 13 -9.51 10.32 11.14
C ARG A 13 -7.99 10.23 11.04
N TYR A 14 -7.43 9.20 10.40
CA TYR A 14 -5.99 9.05 10.17
C TYR A 14 -5.49 9.72 8.88
N ALA A 15 -6.38 10.31 8.07
CA ALA A 15 -6.01 10.95 6.81
C ALA A 15 -4.93 12.04 6.97
N PRO A 16 -4.97 12.92 8.00
CA PRO A 16 -3.91 13.91 8.22
C PRO A 16 -2.53 13.28 8.44
N GLU A 17 -2.44 12.22 9.24
CA GLU A 17 -1.18 11.54 9.57
C GLU A 17 -0.65 10.72 8.39
N ILE A 18 -1.53 10.04 7.63
CA ILE A 18 -1.17 9.37 6.38
C ILE A 18 -0.60 10.37 5.38
N THR A 19 -1.23 11.55 5.25
CA THR A 19 -0.73 12.64 4.39
C THR A 19 0.66 13.09 4.82
N ALA A 20 0.90 13.21 6.13
CA ALA A 20 2.18 13.65 6.66
C ALA A 20 3.30 12.64 6.36
N ILE A 21 3.02 11.34 6.48
CA ILE A 21 3.96 10.27 6.12
C ILE A 21 4.28 10.35 4.62
N HIS A 22 3.26 10.46 3.77
CA HIS A 22 3.45 10.56 2.33
C HIS A 22 4.27 11.79 1.93
N ARG A 23 4.06 12.92 2.60
CA ARG A 23 4.83 14.17 2.39
C ARG A 23 6.30 13.94 2.73
N ALA A 24 6.58 13.26 3.83
CA ALA A 24 7.94 12.98 4.28
C ALA A 24 8.68 12.09 3.28
N ILE A 25 8.00 11.09 2.69
CA ILE A 25 8.56 10.19 1.68
C ILE A 25 8.76 10.91 0.34
N MET A 26 7.75 11.65 -0.14
CA MET A 26 7.82 12.40 -1.40
C MET A 26 8.63 13.72 -1.29
N LYS A 27 9.25 14.00 -0.14
CA LYS A 27 9.99 15.24 0.16
C LYS A 27 9.17 16.51 -0.16
N GLY A 28 7.88 16.48 0.11
CA GLY A 28 6.96 17.62 -0.03
C GLY A 28 6.26 17.75 -1.38
N ASN A 29 6.57 16.92 -2.39
CA ASN A 29 5.85 16.92 -3.67
C ASN A 29 4.56 16.10 -3.56
N ILE A 30 3.51 16.69 -2.98
CA ILE A 30 2.16 16.11 -3.00
C ILE A 30 1.24 16.99 -3.86
N SER A 31 0.46 16.37 -4.74
CA SER A 31 -0.75 17.00 -5.27
C SER A 31 -1.94 16.70 -4.35
N ASP A 32 -2.79 17.70 -4.09
CA ASP A 32 -4.02 17.53 -3.30
C ASP A 32 -4.95 16.42 -3.89
N SER A 33 -4.79 16.12 -5.18
CA SER A 33 -5.50 15.05 -5.87
C SER A 33 -5.14 13.64 -5.38
N TRP A 34 -3.93 13.41 -4.85
CA TRP A 34 -3.54 12.08 -4.37
C TRP A 34 -4.34 11.67 -3.14
N MET A 35 -4.48 12.57 -2.16
CA MET A 35 -5.25 12.30 -0.94
C MET A 35 -6.73 12.06 -1.23
N GLN A 36 -7.33 12.88 -2.10
CA GLN A 36 -8.71 12.66 -2.52
C GLN A 36 -8.88 11.28 -3.19
N SER A 37 -7.91 10.86 -4.00
CA SER A 37 -7.92 9.53 -4.62
C SER A 37 -7.88 8.41 -3.58
N ILE A 38 -7.02 8.50 -2.56
CA ILE A 38 -6.94 7.51 -1.47
C ILE A 38 -8.24 7.44 -0.67
N GLU A 39 -8.81 8.58 -0.29
CA GLU A 39 -10.07 8.64 0.44
C GLU A 39 -11.23 8.01 -0.35
N LEU A 40 -11.29 8.25 -1.66
CA LEU A 40 -12.28 7.63 -2.53
C LEU A 40 -12.06 6.11 -2.67
N HIS A 41 -10.81 5.66 -2.72
CA HIS A 41 -10.49 4.23 -2.78
C HIS A 41 -10.91 3.50 -1.51
N LEU A 42 -10.63 4.06 -0.33
CA LEU A 42 -11.00 3.46 0.96
C LEU A 42 -12.52 3.30 1.17
N ARG A 43 -13.36 3.99 0.38
CA ARG A 43 -14.82 3.82 0.39
C ARG A 43 -15.29 2.59 -0.41
N LYS A 44 -14.45 1.99 -1.24
CA LYS A 44 -14.80 0.83 -2.07
C LYS A 44 -14.82 -0.43 -1.19
N GLN A 45 -15.82 -1.29 -1.41
CA GLN A 45 -15.99 -2.52 -0.60
C GLN A 45 -14.82 -3.51 -0.70
N ASP A 46 -14.10 -3.48 -1.82
CA ASP A 46 -12.97 -4.40 -2.06
C ASP A 46 -11.61 -3.81 -1.67
N VAL A 47 -11.58 -2.60 -1.08
CA VAL A 47 -10.36 -1.95 -0.59
C VAL A 47 -10.29 -2.08 0.92
N VAL A 48 -9.08 -2.33 1.44
CA VAL A 48 -8.77 -2.30 2.86
C VAL A 48 -7.48 -1.52 3.08
N GLY A 49 -7.33 -0.92 4.25
CA GLY A 49 -6.05 -0.38 4.65
C GLY A 49 -5.83 -0.50 6.15
N TYR A 50 -4.57 -0.46 6.56
CA TYR A 50 -4.16 -0.47 7.96
C TYR A 50 -3.17 0.63 8.25
N VAL A 51 -3.25 1.22 9.45
CA VAL A 51 -2.21 2.06 10.04
C VAL A 51 -1.44 1.27 11.10
N ALA A 52 -0.15 1.58 11.21
CA ALA A 52 0.69 1.16 12.32
C ALA A 52 0.86 2.32 13.28
N ILE A 53 0.58 2.08 14.55
CA ILE A 53 0.70 3.04 15.63
C ILE A 53 1.83 2.58 16.55
N LYS A 54 2.77 3.47 16.80
CA LYS A 54 3.88 3.27 17.72
C LYS A 54 4.12 4.59 18.47
N ASP A 55 4.37 4.50 19.77
CA ASP A 55 4.53 5.68 20.65
C ASP A 55 3.35 6.67 20.58
N GLY A 56 2.14 6.14 20.37
CA GLY A 56 0.91 6.93 20.24
C GLY A 56 0.75 7.69 18.92
N GLN A 57 1.64 7.45 17.94
CA GLN A 57 1.63 8.12 16.65
C GLN A 57 1.44 7.13 15.50
N VAL A 58 0.76 7.55 14.44
CA VAL A 58 0.74 6.80 13.19
C VAL A 58 2.14 6.89 12.57
N THR A 59 2.77 5.73 12.37
CA THR A 59 4.16 5.60 11.90
C THR A 59 4.28 4.91 10.56
N GLY A 60 3.18 4.37 10.03
CA GLY A 60 3.11 3.78 8.70
C GLY A 60 1.69 3.39 8.33
N TYR A 61 1.48 3.11 7.06
CA TYR A 61 0.21 2.61 6.56
C TYR A 61 0.41 1.69 5.36
N ILE A 62 -0.58 0.85 5.12
CA ILE A 62 -0.68 -0.02 3.95
C ILE A 62 -2.11 0.04 3.41
N ILE A 63 -2.25 0.03 2.09
CA ILE A 63 -3.54 -0.03 1.42
C ILE A 63 -3.45 -1.10 0.34
N GLY A 64 -4.48 -1.93 0.28
CA GLY A 64 -4.63 -2.90 -0.78
C GLY A 64 -6.08 -3.09 -1.18
N GLU A 65 -6.25 -3.75 -2.32
CA GLU A 65 -7.54 -3.98 -2.93
C GLU A 65 -7.64 -5.41 -3.45
N ILE A 66 -8.85 -5.94 -3.48
CA ILE A 66 -9.15 -7.23 -4.10
C ILE A 66 -9.66 -6.95 -5.51
N LYS A 67 -9.06 -7.60 -6.51
CA LYS A 67 -9.47 -7.50 -7.92
C LYS A 67 -10.06 -8.82 -8.40
N GLY A 68 -11.20 -8.69 -9.10
CA GLY A 68 -11.82 -9.74 -9.92
C GLY A 68 -11.18 -9.83 -11.31
N PRO A 69 -11.74 -10.63 -12.22
CA PRO A 69 -10.95 -11.46 -13.11
C PRO A 69 -9.96 -10.66 -13.96
N SER A 70 -8.70 -11.11 -13.97
CA SER A 70 -7.60 -10.41 -14.62
C SER A 70 -6.62 -11.41 -15.23
N PHE A 71 -6.49 -11.39 -16.56
CA PHE A 71 -5.49 -12.17 -17.31
C PHE A 71 -5.34 -13.64 -16.86
N GLY A 72 -6.45 -14.33 -16.58
CA GLY A 72 -6.47 -15.73 -16.15
C GLY A 72 -6.60 -15.96 -14.64
N LEU A 73 -6.54 -14.90 -13.82
CA LEU A 73 -6.85 -14.96 -12.40
C LEU A 73 -8.34 -14.76 -12.17
N GLU A 74 -8.94 -15.56 -11.28
CA GLU A 74 -10.32 -15.35 -10.84
C GLU A 74 -10.42 -14.23 -9.78
N LYS A 75 -9.44 -14.18 -8.87
CA LYS A 75 -9.42 -13.24 -7.74
C LYS A 75 -7.98 -13.03 -7.24
N SER A 76 -7.56 -11.79 -7.07
CA SER A 76 -6.22 -11.44 -6.60
C SER A 76 -6.23 -10.27 -5.61
N GLY A 77 -5.23 -10.21 -4.74
CA GLY A 77 -4.98 -9.06 -3.87
C GLY A 77 -3.93 -8.16 -4.49
N TRP A 78 -4.07 -6.85 -4.34
CA TRP A 78 -3.14 -5.86 -4.86
C TRP A 78 -2.75 -4.90 -3.76
N ILE A 79 -1.47 -4.82 -3.41
CA ILE A 79 -0.95 -3.77 -2.53
C ILE A 79 -0.65 -2.55 -3.40
N ILE A 80 -1.36 -1.45 -3.14
CA ILE A 80 -1.30 -0.22 -3.95
C ILE A 80 -0.56 0.91 -3.24
N ALA A 81 -0.43 0.85 -1.92
CA ALA A 81 0.40 1.78 -1.15
C ALA A 81 0.96 1.08 0.09
N LEU A 82 2.23 1.33 0.39
CA LEU A 82 2.88 0.94 1.63
C LEU A 82 3.95 1.96 1.95
N GLU A 83 3.80 2.66 3.07
CA GLU A 83 4.76 3.65 3.50
C GLU A 83 4.97 3.60 5.01
N SER A 84 6.16 3.96 5.45
CA SER A 84 6.51 4.11 6.86
C SER A 84 7.28 5.39 7.03
N HIS A 85 7.01 6.11 8.11
CA HIS A 85 7.69 7.35 8.42
C HIS A 85 9.21 7.11 8.50
N PRO A 86 10.06 7.94 7.85
CA PRO A 86 11.51 7.71 7.76
C PRO A 86 12.20 7.48 9.12
N ASN A 87 11.80 8.21 10.15
CA ASN A 87 12.34 8.09 11.51
C ASN A 87 12.07 6.72 12.18
N TYR A 88 11.18 5.90 11.61
CA TYR A 88 10.84 4.58 12.15
C TYR A 88 11.22 3.44 11.20
N MET A 89 12.02 3.70 10.17
CA MET A 89 12.55 2.64 9.30
C MET A 89 13.38 1.63 10.09
N GLY A 90 13.33 0.36 9.69
CA GLY A 90 14.05 -0.74 10.37
C GLY A 90 13.44 -1.18 11.71
N SER A 91 12.31 -0.59 12.14
CA SER A 91 11.66 -0.92 13.42
C SER A 91 10.61 -2.05 13.35
N GLY A 92 10.40 -2.65 12.17
CA GLY A 92 9.42 -3.73 11.97
C GLY A 92 8.01 -3.29 11.54
N ILE A 93 7.76 -1.98 11.39
CA ILE A 93 6.45 -1.43 10.96
C ILE A 93 5.95 -2.03 9.64
N GLY A 94 6.78 -1.98 8.59
CA GLY A 94 6.39 -2.50 7.27
C GLY A 94 6.00 -3.98 7.33
N LYS A 95 6.73 -4.78 8.12
CA LYS A 95 6.43 -6.20 8.33
C LYS A 95 5.07 -6.39 9.01
N ALA A 96 4.81 -5.67 10.10
CA ALA A 96 3.53 -5.75 10.82
C ALA A 96 2.33 -5.35 9.94
N LEU A 97 2.51 -4.33 9.08
CA LEU A 97 1.50 -3.89 8.11
C LEU A 97 1.20 -4.97 7.05
N VAL A 98 2.25 -5.55 6.44
CA VAL A 98 2.11 -6.57 5.41
C VAL A 98 1.48 -7.86 5.98
N GLU A 99 1.90 -8.31 7.16
CA GLU A 99 1.30 -9.48 7.82
C GLU A 99 -0.19 -9.28 8.09
N SER A 100 -0.59 -8.05 8.46
CA SER A 100 -1.98 -7.69 8.69
C SER A 100 -2.82 -7.73 7.42
N ILE A 101 -2.33 -7.17 6.31
CA ILE A 101 -3.07 -7.21 5.04
C ILE A 101 -3.11 -8.62 4.43
N PHE A 102 -2.05 -9.42 4.62
CA PHE A 102 -2.03 -10.83 4.20
C PHE A 102 -3.10 -11.65 4.91
N LYS A 103 -3.28 -11.43 6.22
CA LYS A 103 -4.33 -12.07 6.99
C LYS A 103 -5.72 -11.73 6.42
N TYR A 104 -5.95 -10.46 6.08
CA TYR A 104 -7.19 -10.03 5.43
C TYR A 104 -7.40 -10.72 4.08
N PHE A 105 -6.40 -10.71 3.20
CA PHE A 105 -6.51 -11.37 1.89
C PHE A 105 -6.81 -12.86 2.02
N LYS A 106 -6.13 -13.55 2.95
CA LYS A 106 -6.38 -14.97 3.23
C LYS A 106 -7.82 -15.21 3.71
N GLN A 107 -8.35 -14.38 4.60
CA GLN A 107 -9.74 -14.46 5.07
C GLN A 107 -10.76 -14.26 3.93
N LYS A 108 -10.40 -13.47 2.92
CA LYS A 108 -11.21 -13.24 1.72
C LYS A 108 -11.01 -14.29 0.62
N GLY A 109 -10.23 -15.34 0.89
CA GLY A 109 -9.96 -16.43 -0.06
C GLY A 109 -9.02 -16.06 -1.20
N VAL A 110 -8.28 -14.95 -1.08
CA VAL A 110 -7.23 -14.56 -2.03
C VAL A 110 -5.99 -15.42 -1.79
N LYS A 111 -5.43 -15.96 -2.87
CA LYS A 111 -4.20 -16.79 -2.84
C LYS A 111 -3.00 -16.05 -3.43
N ASP A 112 -3.25 -15.24 -4.45
CA ASP A 112 -2.21 -14.51 -5.18
C ASP A 112 -2.29 -13.03 -4.85
N ILE A 113 -1.15 -12.46 -4.44
CA ILE A 113 -1.02 -11.05 -4.06
C ILE A 113 0.04 -10.41 -4.95
N TYR A 114 -0.29 -9.26 -5.53
CA TYR A 114 0.55 -8.52 -6.45
C TYR A 114 0.81 -7.11 -5.94
N THR A 115 1.88 -6.51 -6.43
CA THR A 115 2.16 -5.09 -6.31
C THR A 115 2.99 -4.64 -7.51
N ALA A 116 2.94 -3.36 -7.83
CA ALA A 116 3.76 -2.74 -8.87
C ALA A 116 4.63 -1.68 -8.22
N LEU A 117 5.94 -1.78 -8.43
CA LEU A 117 6.93 -0.88 -7.85
C LEU A 117 7.71 -0.20 -8.96
N ARG A 118 8.28 0.96 -8.68
CA ARG A 118 9.31 1.53 -9.55
C ARG A 118 10.51 0.58 -9.58
N TRP A 119 11.06 0.36 -10.77
CA TRP A 119 12.20 -0.54 -10.97
C TRP A 119 13.46 -0.08 -10.24
N ASP A 120 13.59 1.22 -9.98
CA ASP A 120 14.72 1.86 -9.30
C ASP A 120 14.53 2.01 -7.78
N ALA A 121 13.39 1.59 -7.23
CA ALA A 121 13.12 1.63 -5.79
C ALA A 121 13.71 0.41 -5.06
N VAL A 122 15.05 0.31 -5.03
CA VAL A 122 15.80 -0.85 -4.53
C VAL A 122 15.38 -1.29 -3.12
N ASP A 123 15.15 -0.34 -2.22
CA ASP A 123 14.75 -0.63 -0.83
C ASP A 123 13.35 -1.26 -0.77
N MET A 124 12.41 -0.75 -1.59
CA MET A 124 11.05 -1.31 -1.68
C MET A 124 11.06 -2.71 -2.28
N VAL A 125 11.85 -2.93 -3.35
CA VAL A 125 12.01 -4.25 -3.96
C VAL A 125 12.58 -5.25 -2.94
N SER A 126 13.64 -4.85 -2.23
CA SER A 126 14.28 -5.68 -1.20
C SER A 126 13.32 -6.00 -0.05
N PHE A 127 12.52 -5.03 0.39
CA PHE A 127 11.50 -5.22 1.40
C PHE A 127 10.46 -6.26 0.96
N PHE A 128 9.89 -6.13 -0.23
CA PHE A 128 8.87 -7.06 -0.70
C PHE A 128 9.43 -8.48 -0.92
N ILE A 129 10.67 -8.62 -1.40
CA ILE A 129 11.34 -9.92 -1.46
C ILE A 129 11.47 -10.53 -0.05
N SER A 130 11.88 -9.74 0.95
CA SER A 130 11.97 -10.20 2.34
C SER A 130 10.61 -10.60 2.94
N ALA A 131 9.52 -10.01 2.45
CA ALA A 131 8.15 -10.34 2.81
C ALA A 131 7.58 -11.56 2.06
N GLY A 132 8.38 -12.22 1.20
CA GLY A 132 8.01 -13.43 0.48
C GLY A 132 7.47 -13.21 -0.93
N PHE A 133 7.52 -11.98 -1.46
CA PHE A 133 7.23 -11.73 -2.87
C PHE A 133 8.38 -12.22 -3.75
N ASN A 134 8.03 -12.61 -4.98
CA ASN A 134 8.97 -12.95 -6.04
C ASN A 134 8.53 -12.29 -7.34
N ARG A 135 9.35 -12.44 -8.39
CA ARG A 135 8.95 -12.01 -9.74
C ARG A 135 7.65 -12.72 -10.13
N SER A 136 6.66 -11.92 -10.55
CA SER A 136 5.39 -12.41 -11.11
C SER A 136 5.59 -13.00 -12.51
N ASP A 137 4.66 -13.85 -12.94
CA ASP A 137 4.52 -14.27 -14.35
C ASP A 137 3.90 -13.17 -15.23
N PHE A 138 3.32 -12.13 -14.62
CA PHE A 138 2.83 -10.94 -15.31
C PHE A 138 3.92 -9.87 -15.41
N ILE A 139 3.86 -9.10 -16.49
CA ILE A 139 4.64 -7.87 -16.68
C ILE A 139 3.70 -6.67 -16.75
N ASN A 140 4.16 -5.51 -16.26
CA ASN A 140 3.46 -4.25 -16.47
C ASN A 140 3.75 -3.74 -17.88
N LEU A 141 2.70 -3.44 -18.64
CA LEU A 141 2.80 -2.79 -19.94
C LEU A 141 2.25 -1.37 -19.81
N GLU A 142 2.93 -0.41 -20.42
CA GLU A 142 2.56 1.00 -20.38
C GLU A 142 2.32 1.53 -21.81
N LYS A 143 1.28 2.35 -21.95
CA LYS A 143 1.05 3.19 -23.13
C LYS A 143 0.67 4.58 -22.65
N HIS A 144 1.42 5.58 -23.07
CA HIS A 144 1.03 6.97 -22.92
C HIS A 144 -0.04 7.32 -23.95
N LEU A 145 -1.12 7.94 -23.49
CA LEU A 145 -2.15 8.54 -24.35
C LEU A 145 -1.80 10.01 -24.54
N ASP A 146 -2.03 10.54 -25.73
CA ASP A 146 -1.94 11.97 -25.98
C ASP A 146 -3.15 12.66 -25.31
N ASP A 147 -2.96 13.90 -24.83
CA ASP A 147 -3.99 14.66 -24.11
C ASP A 147 -5.22 15.02 -24.97
N ALA A 148 -5.14 14.83 -26.29
CA ALA A 148 -6.22 15.10 -27.21
C ALA A 148 -7.14 13.87 -27.34
N VAL A 149 -8.38 14.02 -26.89
CA VAL A 149 -9.48 13.14 -27.35
C VAL A 149 -9.77 13.54 -28.79
N PRO A 150 -9.56 12.68 -29.81
CA PRO A 150 -9.94 13.00 -31.17
C PRO A 150 -11.46 13.24 -31.25
N GLU A 151 -11.89 14.30 -31.93
CA GLU A 151 -13.31 14.58 -32.22
C GLU A 151 -14.01 13.45 -32.98
#